data_AF-A0A453DAP8-F1
#
_entry.id   AF-A0A453DAP8-F1
#
_cell.length_a   1.000
_cell.length_b   1.000
_cell.length_c   1.000
_cell.angle_alpha   90.00
_cell.angle_beta   90.00
_cell.angle_gamma   90.00
#
_symmetry.space_group_name_H-M   'P 1'
#
loop_
_entity.id
_entity.type
_entity.pdbx_description
1 polymer ?
#
loop_
_entity_poly.entity_id
_entity_poly.type
_entity_poly.pdbx_seq_one_letter_code
_entity_poly.pdbx_strand_id
1 'polypeptide(L)'
;MWTCKSARDWENLLAPFTTGGTKGSMILVTTRLPSVAQMVKTTDPIELHGLEPDDFFALFESCIFGHNKPRLYDDDLVNVARDIAKKLKGSPLAANTVGRLLKKNISWEYWMGILEKNEWQSAKNDDDILPSLEISYNYLHFHLQKCFFYCALFPEDYKFYDLEKITNFWIAVGIVDSSCRNDKNYLDELVDNGFLIKNSDRNGEYYVMHDLLHELSRNVSSQECVNISSLSFRVNDIPQSIRHLSITVEDKYDESFGREICKLRSVIDIGNLRTLMVFGPHDAETGDILRDAFEGIKSLRVLFIPSLPGSLPKSFSNLIHLQYLTIMPPSDAGHCLYLPRTLPRFYHLKFLDLDGWFGWECNVILPKNISRLMNLRIFILPKNSIPVFLRSER
;
A
#
# COMPACT_ATOMS: atom_id res chain seq x y z
N MET A 1 -11.86 3.34 4.56
CA MET A 1 -13.33 3.47 4.31
C MET A 1 -14.13 2.94 5.51
N TRP A 2 -15.39 3.36 5.70
CA TRP A 2 -16.28 2.74 6.70
C TRP A 2 -16.91 1.46 6.14
N THR A 3 -16.97 0.38 6.92
CA THR A 3 -17.59 -0.88 6.51
C THR A 3 -18.97 -1.04 7.15
N CYS A 4 -20.01 -1.10 6.32
CA CYS A 4 -21.39 -1.36 6.77
C CYS A 4 -21.69 -2.86 6.64
N LYS A 5 -21.72 -3.58 7.76
CA LYS A 5 -21.94 -5.04 7.76
C LYS A 5 -23.40 -5.40 8.04
N SER A 6 -24.15 -4.48 8.66
CA SER A 6 -25.55 -4.69 9.04
C SER A 6 -26.37 -3.40 9.02
N ALA A 7 -27.70 -3.53 8.98
CA ALA A 7 -28.62 -2.40 9.08
C ALA A 7 -28.42 -1.63 10.40
N ARG A 8 -28.03 -2.33 11.47
CA ARG A 8 -27.73 -1.72 12.77
C ARG A 8 -26.50 -0.80 12.71
N ASP A 9 -25.48 -1.17 11.94
CA ASP A 9 -24.31 -0.30 11.77
C ASP A 9 -24.70 1.01 11.08
N TRP A 10 -25.58 0.91 10.08
CA TRP A 10 -26.15 2.07 9.40
C TRP A 10 -27.01 2.93 10.33
N GLU A 11 -27.89 2.32 11.12
CA GLU A 11 -28.69 3.04 12.13
C GLU A 11 -27.81 3.78 13.16
N ASN A 12 -26.73 3.14 13.62
CA ASN A 12 -25.78 3.74 14.54
C ASN A 12 -25.07 4.94 13.90
N LEU A 13 -24.70 4.85 12.62
CA LEU A 13 -24.11 5.98 11.87
C LEU A 13 -25.11 7.14 11.75
N LEU A 14 -26.39 6.83 11.53
CA LEU A 14 -27.45 7.84 11.38
C LEU A 14 -27.89 8.47 12.69
N ALA A 15 -27.76 7.77 13.82
CA ALA A 15 -28.28 8.21 15.12
C ALA A 15 -27.88 9.65 15.54
N PRO A 16 -26.66 10.15 15.30
CA PRO A 16 -26.31 11.53 15.58
C PRO A 16 -27.06 12.55 14.70
N PHE A 17 -27.40 12.18 13.46
CA PHE A 17 -28.04 13.06 12.48
C PHE A 17 -29.56 13.19 12.67
N THR A 18 -30.19 12.33 13.48
CA THR A 18 -31.65 12.35 13.73
C THR A 18 -32.09 13.29 14.85
N THR A 19 -31.14 13.84 15.61
CA THR A 19 -31.41 14.63 16.84
C THR A 19 -31.50 16.15 16.60
N GLY A 20 -31.16 16.64 15.40
CA GLY A 20 -31.21 18.06 15.04
C GLY A 20 -32.55 18.51 14.47
N GLY A 21 -32.98 19.74 14.78
CA GLY A 21 -34.23 20.33 14.25
C GLY A 21 -34.15 20.88 12.81
N THR A 22 -32.97 20.87 12.19
CA THR A 22 -32.74 21.38 10.83
C THR A 22 -32.99 20.30 9.79
N LYS A 23 -33.94 20.54 8.89
CA LYS A 23 -34.28 19.67 7.76
C LYS A 23 -33.54 20.10 6.49
N GLY A 24 -33.31 19.14 5.56
CA GLY A 24 -32.76 19.42 4.23
C GLY A 24 -31.36 18.86 3.97
N SER A 25 -30.71 18.26 4.97
CA SER A 25 -29.44 17.55 4.76
C SER A 25 -29.63 16.27 3.95
N MET A 26 -28.67 15.96 3.08
CA MET A 26 -28.65 14.74 2.26
C MET A 26 -27.34 13.98 2.50
N ILE A 27 -27.42 12.66 2.56
CA ILE A 27 -26.26 11.77 2.62
C ILE A 27 -26.17 11.05 1.27
N LEU A 28 -25.05 11.23 0.57
CA LEU A 28 -24.73 10.46 -0.64
C LEU A 28 -23.86 9.27 -0.24
N VAL A 29 -24.30 8.07 -0.61
CA VAL A 29 -23.55 6.82 -0.36
C VAL A 29 -23.10 6.24 -1.68
N THR A 30 -21.81 5.95 -1.79
CA THR A 30 -21.22 5.22 -2.92
C THR A 30 -20.78 3.84 -2.45
N THR A 31 -21.18 2.78 -3.15
CA THR A 31 -20.80 1.40 -2.81
C THR A 31 -20.70 0.55 -4.07
N ARG A 32 -19.78 -0.41 -4.06
CA ARG A 32 -19.69 -1.46 -5.09
C ARG A 32 -20.57 -2.68 -4.78
N LEU A 33 -21.19 -2.71 -3.61
CA LEU A 33 -22.00 -3.84 -3.14
C LEU A 33 -23.49 -3.54 -3.30
N PRO A 34 -24.19 -4.19 -4.25
CA PRO A 34 -25.64 -4.00 -4.41
C PRO A 34 -26.43 -4.29 -3.14
N SER A 35 -25.97 -5.25 -2.33
CA SER A 35 -26.57 -5.57 -1.03
C SER A 35 -26.53 -4.39 -0.05
N VAL A 36 -25.42 -3.63 -0.04
CA VAL A 36 -25.29 -2.44 0.81
C VAL A 36 -26.18 -1.31 0.27
N ALA A 37 -26.19 -1.09 -1.05
CA ALA A 37 -27.07 -0.08 -1.66
C ALA A 37 -28.55 -0.35 -1.32
N GLN A 38 -28.98 -1.61 -1.45
CA GLN A 38 -30.33 -2.03 -1.13
C GLN A 38 -30.69 -1.88 0.36
N MET A 39 -29.70 -2.06 1.25
CA MET A 39 -29.89 -1.92 2.69
C MET A 39 -30.06 -0.45 3.12
N VAL A 40 -29.31 0.49 2.52
CA VAL A 40 -29.29 1.90 2.94
C VAL A 40 -30.20 2.81 2.12
N LYS A 41 -30.82 2.29 1.05
CA LYS A 41 -31.56 3.11 0.10
C LYS A 41 -32.75 3.83 0.72
N THR A 42 -32.88 5.10 0.37
CA THR A 42 -34.07 5.93 0.62
C THR A 42 -34.77 6.35 -0.68
N THR A 43 -34.11 6.13 -1.81
CA THR A 43 -34.58 6.32 -3.19
C THR A 43 -34.00 5.20 -4.05
N ASP A 44 -34.46 5.07 -5.30
CA ASP A 44 -33.87 4.10 -6.23
C ASP A 44 -32.36 4.36 -6.41
N PRO A 45 -31.50 3.34 -6.25
CA PRO A 45 -30.06 3.48 -6.46
C PRO A 45 -29.76 3.91 -7.90
N ILE A 46 -28.75 4.77 -8.04
CA ILE A 46 -28.20 5.12 -9.36
C ILE A 46 -27.05 4.16 -9.63
N GLU A 47 -27.25 3.25 -10.58
CA GLU A 47 -26.20 2.34 -11.04
C GLU A 47 -25.26 3.09 -11.99
N LEU A 48 -23.96 3.09 -11.66
CA LEU A 48 -22.93 3.73 -12.48
C LEU A 48 -22.31 2.69 -13.41
N HIS A 49 -22.65 2.77 -14.69
CA HIS A 49 -22.03 1.98 -15.75
C HIS A 49 -20.78 2.69 -16.32
N GLY A 50 -20.04 1.99 -17.18
CA GLY A 50 -18.99 2.60 -17.99
C GLY A 50 -19.52 3.76 -18.83
N LEU A 51 -18.64 4.70 -19.18
CA LEU A 51 -18.99 5.83 -20.03
C LEU A 51 -19.47 5.36 -21.41
N GLU A 52 -20.44 6.09 -21.96
CA GLU A 52 -20.95 5.87 -23.31
C GLU A 52 -19.81 5.91 -24.35
N PRO A 53 -19.87 5.10 -25.43
CA PRO A 53 -18.72 4.87 -26.30
C PRO A 53 -18.06 6.13 -26.88
N ASP A 54 -18.86 7.12 -27.31
CA ASP A 54 -18.33 8.34 -27.92
C ASP A 54 -17.68 9.27 -26.89
N ASP A 55 -18.32 9.46 -25.73
CA ASP A 55 -17.77 10.24 -24.62
C ASP A 55 -16.53 9.57 -24.03
N PHE A 56 -16.56 8.24 -23.90
CA PHE A 56 -15.43 7.44 -23.46
C PHE A 56 -14.24 7.56 -24.43
N PHE A 57 -14.50 7.48 -25.74
CA PHE A 57 -13.44 7.61 -26.73
C PHE A 57 -12.79 8.99 -26.68
N ALA A 58 -13.58 10.06 -26.52
CA ALA A 58 -13.07 11.40 -26.33
C ALA A 58 -12.20 11.52 -25.05
N LEU A 59 -12.64 10.92 -23.94
CA LEU A 59 -11.83 10.83 -22.71
C LEU A 59 -10.52 10.07 -22.96
N PHE A 60 -10.59 8.92 -23.62
CA PHE A 60 -9.44 8.08 -23.89
C PHE A 60 -8.39 8.79 -24.75
N GLU A 61 -8.80 9.48 -25.81
CA GLU A 61 -7.91 10.32 -26.60
C GLU A 61 -7.28 11.43 -25.76
N SER A 62 -8.05 12.05 -24.84
CA SER A 62 -7.51 13.04 -23.90
C SER A 62 -6.48 12.43 -22.95
N CYS A 63 -6.63 11.17 -22.53
CA CYS A 63 -5.64 10.46 -21.72
C CYS A 63 -4.33 10.21 -22.49
N ILE A 64 -4.41 9.95 -23.80
CA ILE A 64 -3.24 9.70 -24.65
C ILE A 64 -2.53 11.01 -25.00
N PHE A 65 -3.27 12.01 -25.49
CA PHE A 65 -2.71 13.19 -26.14
C PHE A 65 -2.78 14.48 -25.29
N GLY A 66 -3.56 14.47 -24.20
CA GLY A 66 -3.92 15.69 -23.50
C GLY A 66 -4.59 16.68 -24.47
N HIS A 67 -4.07 17.90 -24.54
CA HIS A 67 -4.59 18.93 -25.44
C HIS A 67 -3.98 18.92 -26.85
N ASN A 68 -2.97 18.08 -27.11
CA ASN A 68 -2.16 18.15 -28.32
C ASN A 68 -2.18 16.82 -29.10
N LYS A 69 -3.20 16.64 -29.94
CA LYS A 69 -3.25 15.49 -30.86
C LYS A 69 -2.19 15.62 -31.96
N PRO A 70 -1.32 14.62 -32.17
CA PRO A 70 -0.26 14.69 -33.16
C PRO A 70 -0.80 14.50 -34.58
N ARG A 71 -0.09 15.02 -35.58
CA ARG A 71 -0.43 14.82 -37.00
C ARG A 71 -0.32 13.37 -37.48
N LEU A 72 0.48 12.56 -36.78
CA LEU A 72 0.67 11.12 -37.02
C LEU A 72 -0.54 10.28 -36.53
N TYR A 73 -1.54 10.90 -35.92
CA TYR A 73 -2.79 10.25 -35.56
C TYR A 73 -3.73 10.22 -36.78
N ASP A 74 -3.41 9.32 -37.70
CA ASP A 74 -4.16 9.06 -38.93
C ASP A 74 -5.32 8.06 -38.72
N ASP A 75 -6.09 7.81 -39.78
CA ASP A 75 -7.29 6.97 -39.73
C ASP A 75 -7.00 5.54 -39.25
N ASP A 76 -5.85 4.96 -39.61
CA ASP A 76 -5.45 3.63 -39.18
C ASP A 76 -5.17 3.60 -37.67
N LEU A 77 -4.45 4.60 -37.15
CA LEU A 77 -4.19 4.71 -35.72
C LEU A 77 -5.46 5.01 -34.92
N VAL A 78 -6.40 5.79 -35.48
CA VAL A 78 -7.73 6.03 -34.90
C VAL A 78 -8.52 4.73 -34.77
N ASN A 79 -8.49 3.88 -35.80
CA ASN A 79 -9.20 2.59 -35.79
C ASN A 79 -8.67 1.68 -34.68
N VAL A 80 -7.34 1.55 -34.57
CA VAL A 80 -6.70 0.80 -33.48
C VAL A 80 -7.06 1.40 -32.11
N ALA A 81 -7.06 2.73 -31.99
CA ALA A 81 -7.48 3.43 -30.78
C ALA A 81 -8.90 3.04 -30.36
N ARG A 82 -9.85 3.03 -31.30
CA ARG A 82 -11.25 2.66 -31.06
C ARG A 82 -11.38 1.21 -30.61
N ASP A 83 -10.62 0.31 -31.21
CA ASP A 83 -10.65 -1.10 -30.84
C ASP A 83 -10.03 -1.36 -29.46
N ILE A 84 -8.97 -0.64 -29.10
CA ILE A 84 -8.46 -0.63 -27.73
C ILE A 84 -9.53 -0.06 -26.79
N ALA A 85 -10.15 1.08 -27.11
CA ALA A 85 -11.17 1.72 -26.27
C ALA A 85 -12.34 0.77 -25.96
N LYS A 86 -12.82 -0.01 -26.94
CA LYS A 86 -13.86 -1.03 -26.71
C LYS A 86 -13.44 -2.05 -25.65
N LYS A 87 -12.17 -2.45 -25.60
CA LYS A 87 -11.63 -3.38 -24.57
C LYS A 87 -11.50 -2.76 -23.19
N LEU A 88 -11.54 -1.43 -23.07
CA LEU A 88 -11.46 -0.71 -21.79
C LEU A 88 -12.83 -0.52 -21.11
N LYS A 89 -13.92 -0.96 -21.75
CA LYS A 89 -15.25 -1.11 -21.13
C LYS A 89 -15.78 0.18 -20.49
N GLY A 90 -15.51 1.32 -21.12
CA GLY A 90 -16.00 2.61 -20.62
C GLY A 90 -15.35 3.09 -19.31
N SER A 91 -14.29 2.41 -18.81
CA SER A 91 -13.69 2.72 -17.51
C SER A 91 -12.66 3.86 -17.57
N PRO A 92 -12.88 4.98 -16.86
CA PRO A 92 -11.93 6.09 -16.81
C PRO A 92 -10.55 5.70 -16.26
N LEU A 93 -10.51 4.75 -15.32
CA LEU A 93 -9.24 4.26 -14.76
C LEU A 93 -8.44 3.51 -15.82
N ALA A 94 -9.08 2.58 -16.54
CA ALA A 94 -8.44 1.83 -17.63
C ALA A 94 -7.98 2.77 -18.76
N ALA A 95 -8.82 3.75 -19.14
CA ALA A 95 -8.46 4.78 -20.12
C ALA A 95 -7.22 5.58 -19.69
N ASN A 96 -7.15 5.99 -18.42
CA ASN A 96 -6.00 6.74 -17.92
C ASN A 96 -4.71 5.90 -17.95
N THR A 97 -4.74 4.66 -17.46
CA THR A 97 -3.55 3.81 -17.40
C THR A 97 -3.08 3.38 -18.79
N VAL A 98 -3.98 2.86 -19.65
CA VAL A 98 -3.64 2.45 -21.02
C VAL A 98 -3.32 3.66 -21.90
N GLY A 99 -4.02 4.78 -21.72
CA GLY A 99 -3.74 6.00 -22.48
C GLY A 99 -2.30 6.51 -22.24
N ARG A 100 -1.85 6.50 -20.98
CA ARG A 100 -0.46 6.85 -20.61
C ARG A 100 0.57 5.86 -21.16
N LEU A 101 0.21 4.58 -21.28
CA LEU A 101 1.04 3.59 -21.97
C LEU A 101 1.21 3.93 -23.46
N LEU A 102 0.10 4.14 -24.17
CA LEU A 102 0.09 4.45 -25.60
C LEU A 102 0.80 5.76 -25.93
N LYS A 103 0.71 6.75 -25.04
CA LYS A 103 1.41 8.05 -25.17
C LYS A 103 2.93 7.90 -25.32
N LYS A 104 3.54 6.83 -24.79
CA LYS A 104 4.99 6.61 -24.85
C LYS A 104 5.49 6.33 -26.27
N ASN A 105 4.65 5.75 -27.12
CA ASN A 105 5.00 5.43 -28.50
C ASN A 105 3.75 5.47 -29.38
N ILE A 106 3.69 6.47 -30.25
CA ILE A 106 2.56 6.74 -31.15
C ILE A 106 2.89 6.12 -32.51
N SER A 107 2.93 4.79 -32.56
CA SER A 107 3.11 4.01 -33.79
C SER A 107 2.04 2.93 -33.89
N TRP A 108 1.64 2.62 -35.12
CA TRP A 108 0.65 1.59 -35.40
C TRP A 108 1.08 0.23 -34.85
N GLU A 109 2.33 -0.18 -35.06
CA GLU A 109 2.84 -1.49 -34.61
C GLU A 109 2.81 -1.62 -33.08
N TYR A 110 3.14 -0.53 -32.36
CA TYR A 110 3.13 -0.54 -30.91
C TYR A 110 1.70 -0.71 -30.37
N TRP A 111 0.75 0.04 -30.93
CA TRP A 111 -0.64 0.01 -30.50
C TRP A 111 -1.31 -1.30 -30.87
N MET A 112 -1.05 -1.81 -32.08
CA MET A 112 -1.55 -3.11 -32.52
C MET A 112 -1.00 -4.25 -31.66
N GLY A 113 0.29 -4.21 -31.31
CA GLY A 113 0.90 -5.18 -30.41
C GLY A 113 0.33 -5.16 -28.99
N ILE A 114 -0.22 -4.02 -28.53
CA ILE A 114 -0.99 -3.94 -27.28
C ILE A 114 -2.39 -4.50 -27.47
N LEU A 115 -3.07 -4.18 -28.58
CA LEU A 115 -4.43 -4.63 -28.88
C LEU A 115 -4.52 -6.17 -29.00
N GLU A 116 -3.46 -6.83 -29.48
CA GLU A 116 -3.37 -8.28 -29.69
C GLU A 116 -2.93 -9.08 -28.44
N LYS A 117 -2.76 -8.43 -27.28
CA LYS A 117 -2.35 -9.12 -26.05
C LYS A 117 -3.36 -10.17 -25.59
N ASN A 118 -2.86 -11.32 -25.15
CA ASN A 118 -3.70 -12.41 -24.68
C ASN A 118 -4.36 -12.09 -23.33
N GLU A 119 -3.74 -11.21 -22.54
CA GLU A 119 -4.24 -10.74 -21.25
C GLU A 119 -5.67 -10.21 -21.39
N TRP A 120 -6.04 -9.57 -22.50
CA TRP A 120 -7.43 -9.11 -22.74
C TRP A 120 -8.49 -10.22 -22.59
N GLN A 121 -8.11 -11.50 -22.75
CA GLN A 121 -9.00 -12.65 -22.65
C GLN A 121 -9.16 -13.16 -21.21
N SER A 122 -8.40 -12.65 -20.24
CA SER A 122 -8.47 -13.10 -18.83
C SER A 122 -9.56 -12.38 -18.01
N ALA A 123 -10.36 -11.51 -18.64
CA ALA A 123 -11.47 -10.81 -17.99
C ALA A 123 -12.49 -11.80 -17.42
N LYS A 124 -12.85 -11.65 -16.14
CA LYS A 124 -13.79 -12.53 -15.44
C LYS A 124 -15.26 -12.22 -15.73
N ASN A 125 -15.57 -10.98 -16.09
CA ASN A 125 -16.91 -10.50 -16.40
C ASN A 125 -16.83 -9.25 -17.31
N ASP A 126 -17.98 -8.70 -17.69
CA ASP A 126 -18.07 -7.58 -18.63
C ASP A 126 -17.52 -6.26 -18.08
N ASP A 127 -17.43 -6.10 -16.76
CA ASP A 127 -16.89 -4.89 -16.10
C ASP A 127 -15.43 -5.03 -15.64
N ASP A 128 -14.86 -6.23 -15.75
CA ASP A 128 -13.50 -6.51 -15.27
C ASP A 128 -12.45 -5.80 -16.15
N ILE A 129 -11.76 -4.83 -15.54
CA ILE A 129 -10.70 -4.06 -16.18
C ILE A 129 -9.30 -4.49 -15.78
N LEU A 130 -9.14 -5.45 -14.84
CA LEU A 130 -7.82 -5.90 -14.39
C LEU A 130 -6.89 -6.31 -15.55
N PRO A 131 -7.36 -7.00 -16.61
CA PRO A 131 -6.53 -7.28 -17.79
C PRO A 131 -5.87 -6.05 -18.42
N SER A 132 -6.61 -4.94 -18.52
CA SER A 132 -6.12 -3.69 -19.11
C SER A 132 -5.01 -3.05 -18.26
N LEU A 133 -5.16 -3.14 -16.94
CA LEU A 133 -4.20 -2.64 -15.97
C LEU A 133 -2.94 -3.53 -15.94
N GLU A 134 -3.12 -4.86 -16.03
CA GLU A 134 -2.03 -5.83 -16.10
C GLU A 134 -1.16 -5.64 -17.34
N ILE A 135 -1.76 -5.41 -18.51
CA ILE A 135 -1.01 -5.07 -19.73
C ILE A 135 -0.17 -3.82 -19.48
N SER A 136 -0.74 -2.78 -18.90
CA SER A 136 0.01 -1.55 -18.60
C SER A 136 1.17 -1.81 -17.65
N TYR A 137 1.00 -2.70 -16.67
CA TYR A 137 2.03 -3.11 -15.74
C TYR A 137 3.16 -3.87 -16.45
N ASN A 138 2.84 -4.78 -17.37
CA ASN A 138 3.81 -5.57 -18.13
C ASN A 138 4.75 -4.70 -19.00
N TYR A 139 4.33 -3.48 -19.34
CA TYR A 139 5.12 -2.51 -20.10
C TYR A 139 5.87 -1.47 -19.24
N LEU A 140 5.75 -1.51 -17.92
CA LEU A 140 6.59 -0.70 -17.04
C LEU A 140 8.05 -1.18 -17.09
N HIS A 141 8.99 -0.25 -16.90
CA HIS A 141 10.39 -0.62 -16.68
C HIS A 141 10.52 -1.45 -15.39
N PHE A 142 11.50 -2.36 -15.38
CA PHE A 142 11.69 -3.33 -14.28
C PHE A 142 11.65 -2.72 -12.87
N HIS A 143 12.33 -1.57 -12.66
CA HIS A 143 12.32 -0.93 -11.34
C HIS A 143 10.94 -0.40 -10.95
N LEU A 144 10.17 0.19 -11.89
CA LEU A 144 8.80 0.65 -11.63
C LEU A 144 7.85 -0.52 -11.38
N GLN A 145 7.99 -1.62 -12.13
CA GLN A 145 7.25 -2.86 -11.86
C GLN A 145 7.48 -3.32 -10.43
N LYS A 146 8.75 -3.36 -10.00
CA LYS A 146 9.09 -3.76 -8.63
C LYS A 146 8.60 -2.73 -7.59
N CYS A 147 8.74 -1.43 -7.81
CA CYS A 147 8.18 -0.42 -6.91
C CYS A 147 6.66 -0.62 -6.71
N PHE A 148 5.91 -0.80 -7.80
CA PHE A 148 4.47 -1.08 -7.76
C PHE A 148 4.14 -2.45 -7.13
N PHE A 149 4.89 -3.49 -7.45
CA PHE A 149 4.75 -4.84 -6.89
C PHE A 149 4.78 -4.82 -5.35
N TYR A 150 5.70 -4.04 -4.78
CA TYR A 150 5.85 -3.92 -3.34
C TYR A 150 4.83 -2.97 -2.68
N CYS A 151 4.07 -2.18 -3.46
CA CYS A 151 2.95 -1.41 -2.93
C CYS A 151 1.86 -2.31 -2.34
N ALA A 152 1.76 -3.58 -2.75
CA ALA A 152 0.83 -4.57 -2.18
C ALA A 152 0.99 -4.80 -0.67
N LEU A 153 2.16 -4.47 -0.10
CA LEU A 153 2.40 -4.57 1.33
C LEU A 153 1.78 -3.42 2.13
N PHE A 154 1.43 -2.32 1.48
CA PHE A 154 0.81 -1.18 2.13
C PHE A 154 -0.71 -1.40 2.21
N PRO A 155 -1.38 -0.89 3.26
CA PRO A 155 -2.83 -0.95 3.35
C PRO A 155 -3.53 -0.36 2.11
N GLU A 156 -4.77 -0.78 1.89
CA GLU A 156 -5.64 -0.11 0.91
C GLU A 156 -5.83 1.36 1.32
N ASP A 157 -6.01 2.25 0.33
CA ASP A 157 -6.09 3.70 0.52
C ASP A 157 -4.86 4.33 1.22
N TYR A 158 -3.72 3.63 1.28
CA TYR A 158 -2.55 4.16 1.95
C TYR A 158 -2.05 5.45 1.28
N LYS A 159 -1.88 6.49 2.10
CA LYS A 159 -1.39 7.81 1.68
C LYS A 159 0.12 7.90 1.91
N PHE A 160 0.88 7.89 0.82
CA PHE A 160 2.33 8.13 0.85
C PHE A 160 2.60 9.63 0.92
N TYR A 161 2.73 10.18 2.13
CA TYR A 161 3.12 11.59 2.35
C TYR A 161 4.64 11.79 2.23
N ASP A 162 5.43 10.78 2.61
CA ASP A 162 6.87 10.90 2.77
C ASP A 162 7.61 10.10 1.68
N LEU A 163 8.12 10.83 0.69
CA LEU A 163 8.91 10.31 -0.42
C LEU A 163 10.21 9.64 0.05
N GLU A 164 10.81 10.14 1.13
CA GLU A 164 12.05 9.61 1.68
C GLU A 164 11.82 8.26 2.36
N LYS A 165 10.74 8.11 3.14
CA LYS A 165 10.39 6.84 3.80
C LYS A 165 10.14 5.71 2.78
N ILE A 166 9.36 5.96 1.73
CA ILE A 166 9.11 4.93 0.69
C ILE A 166 10.38 4.61 -0.12
N THR A 167 11.22 5.61 -0.40
CA THR A 167 12.50 5.40 -1.10
C THR A 167 13.45 4.56 -0.24
N ASN A 168 13.53 4.84 1.06
CA ASN A 168 14.32 4.05 2.01
C ASN A 168 13.83 2.61 2.09
N PHE A 169 12.51 2.41 2.05
CA PHE A 169 11.90 1.09 1.94
C PHE A 169 12.38 0.34 0.70
N TRP A 170 12.27 0.94 -0.49
CA TRP A 170 12.71 0.31 -1.74
C TRP A 170 14.22 0.03 -1.78
N ILE A 171 15.05 0.90 -1.19
CA ILE A 171 16.50 0.65 -1.04
C ILE A 171 16.75 -0.54 -0.10
N ALA A 172 16.01 -0.65 1.01
CA ALA A 172 16.21 -1.69 2.00
C ALA A 172 15.78 -3.08 1.52
N VAL A 173 14.71 -3.18 0.72
CA VAL A 173 14.33 -4.44 0.06
C VAL A 173 15.21 -4.75 -1.15
N GLY A 174 15.88 -3.74 -1.73
CA GLY A 174 16.91 -3.90 -2.77
C GLY A 174 16.41 -3.68 -4.20
N ILE A 175 15.36 -2.88 -4.39
CA ILE A 175 14.81 -2.52 -5.71
C ILE A 175 15.60 -1.38 -6.35
N VAL A 176 16.01 -0.42 -5.53
CA VAL A 176 16.66 0.83 -5.93
C VAL A 176 18.05 0.88 -5.32
N ASP A 177 19.05 1.29 -6.10
CA ASP A 177 20.36 1.59 -5.54
C ASP A 177 20.32 2.95 -4.81
N SER A 178 20.91 2.97 -3.63
CA SER A 178 21.16 4.17 -2.86
C SER A 178 21.94 5.26 -3.59
N SER A 179 22.70 4.93 -4.64
CA SER A 179 23.40 5.89 -5.49
C SER A 179 22.44 6.72 -6.37
N CYS A 180 21.27 6.17 -6.72
CA CYS A 180 20.29 6.79 -7.61
C CYS A 180 19.26 7.67 -6.88
N ARG A 181 19.50 7.98 -5.60
CA ARG A 181 18.51 8.62 -4.71
C ARG A 181 18.05 10.00 -5.18
N ASN A 182 18.94 10.76 -5.82
CA ASN A 182 18.66 12.13 -6.25
C ASN A 182 18.17 12.23 -7.70
N ASP A 183 18.20 11.13 -8.45
CA ASP A 183 18.02 11.18 -9.91
C ASP A 183 16.60 10.79 -10.34
N LYS A 184 15.84 10.10 -9.49
CA LYS A 184 14.53 9.53 -9.86
C LYS A 184 13.52 9.56 -8.72
N ASN A 185 12.37 10.18 -8.98
CA ASN A 185 11.18 10.04 -8.15
C ASN A 185 10.27 8.95 -8.74
N TYR A 186 10.42 7.72 -8.25
CA TYR A 186 9.61 6.60 -8.72
C TYR A 186 8.11 6.74 -8.41
N LEU A 187 7.70 7.52 -7.39
CA LEU A 187 6.28 7.79 -7.18
C LEU A 187 5.71 8.71 -8.26
N ASP A 188 6.44 9.77 -8.63
CA ASP A 188 6.04 10.62 -9.77
C ASP A 188 6.04 9.82 -11.08
N GLU A 189 7.04 8.94 -11.31
CA GLU A 189 7.03 8.06 -12.48
C GLU A 189 5.81 7.11 -12.47
N LEU A 190 5.44 6.52 -11.32
CA LEU A 190 4.22 5.72 -11.21
C LEU A 190 2.95 6.55 -11.45
N VAL A 191 2.92 7.81 -11.01
CA VAL A 191 1.85 8.75 -11.35
C VAL A 191 1.82 8.96 -12.86
N ASP A 192 2.95 9.25 -13.50
CA ASP A 192 3.09 9.49 -14.94
C ASP A 192 2.62 8.30 -15.78
N ASN A 193 2.76 7.08 -15.24
CA ASN A 193 2.26 5.85 -15.85
C ASN A 193 0.81 5.49 -15.47
N GLY A 194 0.15 6.27 -14.62
CA GLY A 194 -1.26 6.08 -14.26
C GLY A 194 -1.50 5.02 -13.19
N PHE A 195 -0.47 4.67 -12.41
CA PHE A 195 -0.54 3.70 -11.31
C PHE A 195 -0.76 4.33 -9.94
N LEU A 196 -0.52 5.64 -9.82
CA LEU A 196 -0.75 6.41 -8.60
C LEU A 196 -1.44 7.73 -8.93
N ILE A 197 -2.10 8.30 -7.93
CA ILE A 197 -2.69 9.63 -7.97
C ILE A 197 -1.96 10.50 -6.97
N LYS A 198 -1.50 11.67 -7.42
CA LYS A 198 -0.95 12.72 -6.56
C LYS A 198 -2.05 13.67 -6.14
N ASN A 199 -2.25 13.82 -4.84
CA ASN A 199 -3.28 14.64 -4.22
C ASN A 199 -2.66 15.54 -3.14
N SER A 200 -3.46 16.44 -2.57
CA SER A 200 -3.07 17.30 -1.46
C SER A 200 -4.20 17.43 -0.45
N ASP A 201 -3.86 17.38 0.83
CA ASP A 201 -4.78 17.73 1.92
C ASP A 201 -4.10 18.63 2.96
N ARG A 202 -4.71 18.78 4.14
CA ARG A 202 -4.19 19.65 5.22
C ARG A 202 -2.81 19.23 5.73
N ASN A 203 -2.41 17.97 5.52
CA ASN A 203 -1.13 17.43 5.96
C ASN A 203 -0.03 17.55 4.89
N GLY A 204 -0.38 17.96 3.67
CA GLY A 204 0.53 18.15 2.56
C GLY A 204 0.15 17.36 1.31
N GLU A 205 1.08 17.31 0.35
CA GLU A 205 0.96 16.45 -0.83
C GLU A 205 1.15 14.98 -0.45
N TYR A 206 0.41 14.10 -1.11
CA TYR A 206 0.54 12.66 -0.95
C TYR A 206 0.23 11.91 -2.23
N TYR A 207 0.71 10.69 -2.31
CA TYR A 207 0.38 9.74 -3.36
C TYR A 207 -0.56 8.69 -2.81
N VAL A 208 -1.53 8.26 -3.61
CA VAL A 208 -2.47 7.20 -3.24
C VAL A 208 -2.68 6.28 -4.43
N MET A 209 -2.81 4.99 -4.14
CA MET A 209 -3.12 3.97 -5.13
C MET A 209 -4.62 3.74 -5.16
N HIS A 210 -5.20 3.68 -6.36
CA HIS A 210 -6.59 3.29 -6.53
C HIS A 210 -6.78 1.82 -6.13
N ASP A 211 -7.91 1.46 -5.53
CA ASP A 211 -8.18 0.10 -5.03
C ASP A 211 -8.00 -1.03 -6.08
N LEU A 212 -8.45 -0.87 -7.32
CA LEU A 212 -8.23 -1.83 -8.42
C LEU A 212 -6.76 -1.95 -8.83
N LEU A 213 -5.98 -0.87 -8.71
CA LEU A 213 -4.52 -0.92 -8.90
C LEU A 213 -3.85 -1.60 -7.69
N HIS A 214 -4.38 -1.43 -6.49
CA HIS A 214 -3.94 -2.17 -5.30
C HIS A 214 -4.25 -3.66 -5.44
N GLU A 215 -5.44 -4.02 -5.95
CA GLU A 215 -5.79 -5.40 -6.32
C GLU A 215 -4.84 -5.97 -7.36
N LEU A 216 -4.53 -5.23 -8.43
CA LEU A 216 -3.53 -5.65 -9.40
C LEU A 216 -2.16 -5.88 -8.74
N SER A 217 -1.71 -4.96 -7.89
CA SER A 217 -0.45 -5.07 -7.15
C SER A 217 -0.41 -6.35 -6.31
N ARG A 218 -1.51 -6.69 -5.63
CA ARG A 218 -1.66 -7.96 -4.90
C ARG A 218 -1.64 -9.17 -5.82
N ASN A 219 -2.30 -9.13 -6.97
CA ASN A 219 -2.34 -10.24 -7.92
C ASN A 219 -0.93 -10.56 -8.47
N VAL A 220 -0.21 -9.54 -8.96
CA VAL A 220 1.12 -9.71 -9.55
C VAL A 220 2.19 -10.08 -8.50
N SER A 221 1.95 -9.77 -7.22
CA SER A 221 2.86 -10.06 -6.12
C SER A 221 2.50 -11.26 -5.24
N SER A 222 1.36 -11.90 -5.51
CA SER A 222 0.75 -12.96 -4.69
C SER A 222 1.66 -14.12 -4.29
N GLN A 223 2.70 -14.41 -5.08
CA GLN A 223 3.64 -15.50 -4.80
C GLN A 223 4.75 -15.11 -3.80
N GLU A 224 5.03 -13.82 -3.60
CA GLU A 224 6.11 -13.35 -2.72
C GLU A 224 5.65 -12.36 -1.64
N CYS A 225 4.57 -11.60 -1.88
CA CYS A 225 4.03 -10.61 -0.97
C CYS A 225 2.62 -10.96 -0.51
N VAL A 226 2.32 -10.68 0.76
CA VAL A 226 0.95 -10.75 1.28
C VAL A 226 0.70 -9.63 2.29
N ASN A 227 -0.49 -9.02 2.20
CA ASN A 227 -1.05 -8.13 3.21
C ASN A 227 -2.25 -8.82 3.85
N ILE A 228 -2.15 -9.10 5.15
CA ILE A 228 -3.23 -9.65 5.95
C ILE A 228 -3.99 -8.49 6.56
N SER A 229 -5.12 -8.12 5.96
CA SER A 229 -6.02 -7.05 6.45
C SER A 229 -7.38 -7.57 6.90
N SER A 230 -7.77 -8.80 6.52
CA SER A 230 -9.07 -9.36 6.88
C SER A 230 -9.02 -10.20 8.16
N LEU A 231 -9.97 -9.98 9.05
CA LEU A 231 -10.21 -10.85 10.22
C LEU A 231 -10.56 -12.29 9.82
N SER A 232 -11.09 -12.50 8.61
CA SER A 232 -11.50 -13.81 8.12
C SER A 232 -10.43 -14.54 7.31
N PHE A 233 -9.17 -14.07 7.32
CA PHE A 233 -8.11 -14.70 6.54
C PHE A 233 -7.88 -16.16 6.99
N ARG A 234 -7.46 -17.02 6.06
CA ARG A 234 -7.04 -18.38 6.36
C ARG A 234 -5.57 -18.55 6.03
N VAL A 235 -4.82 -19.12 6.96
CA VAL A 235 -3.38 -19.33 6.77
C VAL A 235 -3.08 -20.26 5.58
N ASN A 236 -3.98 -21.19 5.27
CA ASN A 236 -3.83 -22.15 4.18
C ASN A 236 -3.94 -21.51 2.79
N ASP A 237 -4.48 -20.30 2.68
CA ASP A 237 -4.56 -19.57 1.42
C ASP A 237 -3.26 -18.81 1.11
N ILE A 238 -2.32 -18.78 2.06
CA ILE A 238 -1.05 -18.06 1.94
C ILE A 238 0.01 -18.99 1.34
N PRO A 239 0.63 -18.63 0.20
CA PRO A 239 1.69 -19.43 -0.40
C PRO A 239 2.90 -19.60 0.52
N GLN A 240 3.54 -20.77 0.46
CA GLN A 240 4.74 -21.03 1.26
C GLN A 240 5.95 -20.19 0.82
N SER A 241 5.92 -19.70 -0.43
CA SER A 241 6.97 -18.89 -1.06
C SER A 241 6.99 -17.43 -0.60
N ILE A 242 6.05 -17.01 0.26
CA ILE A 242 5.98 -15.63 0.77
C ILE A 242 7.29 -15.24 1.45
N ARG A 243 7.81 -14.07 1.04
CA ARG A 243 9.02 -13.44 1.58
C ARG A 243 8.75 -12.09 2.21
N HIS A 244 7.61 -11.48 1.90
CA HIS A 244 7.26 -10.17 2.37
C HIS A 244 5.85 -10.19 2.92
N LEU A 245 5.74 -9.92 4.22
CA LEU A 245 4.50 -9.99 4.95
C LEU A 245 4.18 -8.62 5.54
N SER A 246 2.93 -8.23 5.39
CA SER A 246 2.36 -7.09 6.09
C SER A 246 1.06 -7.51 6.77
N ILE A 247 0.77 -6.89 7.90
CA ILE A 247 -0.44 -7.10 8.68
C ILE A 247 -1.05 -5.73 8.93
N THR A 248 -2.31 -5.55 8.52
CA THR A 248 -3.05 -4.31 8.71
C THR A 248 -4.11 -4.54 9.78
N VAL A 249 -4.03 -3.79 10.87
CA VAL A 249 -4.97 -3.86 11.99
C VAL A 249 -6.01 -2.75 11.82
N GLU A 250 -7.23 -3.10 11.42
CA GLU A 250 -8.33 -2.14 11.28
C GLU A 250 -9.22 -2.10 12.54
N ASP A 251 -9.36 -3.23 13.24
CA ASP A 251 -10.18 -3.42 14.43
C ASP A 251 -9.47 -4.31 15.46
N LYS A 252 -10.03 -4.47 16.67
CA LYS A 252 -9.55 -5.47 17.63
C LYS A 252 -9.63 -6.86 17.02
N TYR A 253 -8.53 -7.59 17.06
CA TYR A 253 -8.50 -8.98 16.62
C TYR A 253 -9.31 -9.86 17.55
N ASP A 254 -10.11 -10.75 16.97
CA ASP A 254 -10.76 -11.81 17.73
C ASP A 254 -9.81 -13.02 17.90
N GLU A 255 -10.22 -13.97 18.74
CA GLU A 255 -9.44 -15.19 18.96
C GLU A 255 -9.22 -16.00 17.67
N SER A 256 -10.11 -15.86 16.67
CA SER A 256 -9.99 -16.61 15.42
C SER A 256 -8.82 -16.12 14.59
N PHE A 257 -8.64 -14.81 14.51
CA PHE A 257 -7.48 -14.18 13.87
C PHE A 257 -6.18 -14.60 14.57
N GLY A 258 -6.16 -14.54 15.91
CA GLY A 258 -4.99 -14.94 16.70
C GLY A 258 -4.58 -16.40 16.44
N ARG A 259 -5.55 -17.30 16.33
CA ARG A 259 -5.28 -18.71 15.99
C ARG A 259 -4.70 -18.88 14.59
N GLU A 260 -5.16 -18.13 13.60
CA GLU A 260 -4.62 -18.22 12.24
C GLU A 260 -3.21 -17.62 12.15
N ILE A 261 -2.94 -16.49 12.81
CA ILE A 261 -1.59 -15.89 12.87
C ILE A 261 -0.58 -16.85 13.50
N CYS A 262 -0.93 -17.50 14.61
CA CYS A 262 -0.07 -18.49 15.26
C CYS A 262 0.30 -19.68 14.36
N LYS A 263 -0.53 -19.99 13.35
CA LYS A 263 -0.27 -21.05 12.37
C LYS A 263 0.68 -20.63 11.25
N LEU A 264 0.94 -19.33 11.05
CA LEU A 264 1.82 -18.85 9.97
C LEU A 264 3.15 -19.58 9.98
N ARG A 265 3.76 -19.78 11.15
CA ARG A 265 5.03 -20.49 11.32
C ARG A 265 5.06 -21.92 10.79
N SER A 266 3.89 -22.55 10.67
CA SER A 266 3.77 -23.93 10.16
C SER A 266 3.52 -23.99 8.66
N VAL A 267 3.11 -22.88 8.04
CA VAL A 267 2.72 -22.83 6.63
C VAL A 267 3.76 -22.09 5.79
N ILE A 268 4.24 -20.93 6.23
CA ILE A 268 5.23 -20.14 5.50
C ILE A 268 6.64 -20.46 5.97
N ASP A 269 7.61 -20.33 5.06
CA ASP A 269 9.02 -20.40 5.42
C ASP A 269 9.47 -19.11 6.11
N ILE A 270 9.19 -19.02 7.41
CA ILE A 270 9.59 -17.91 8.27
C ILE A 270 11.12 -17.65 8.22
N GLY A 271 11.92 -18.69 7.94
CA GLY A 271 13.37 -18.57 7.78
C GLY A 271 13.76 -17.72 6.56
N ASN A 272 12.89 -17.65 5.55
CA ASN A 272 13.09 -16.87 4.32
C ASN A 272 12.38 -15.51 4.32
N LEU A 273 11.62 -15.16 5.38
CA LEU A 273 10.96 -13.87 5.47
C LEU A 273 11.97 -12.71 5.50
N ARG A 274 11.79 -11.75 4.60
CA ARG A 274 12.65 -10.57 4.37
C ARG A 274 12.02 -9.26 4.81
N THR A 275 10.69 -9.17 4.78
CA THR A 275 9.96 -7.99 5.24
C THR A 275 8.83 -8.42 6.17
N LEU A 276 8.72 -7.72 7.30
CA LEU A 276 7.57 -7.78 8.20
C LEU A 276 7.13 -6.35 8.51
N MET A 277 5.88 -6.02 8.19
CA MET A 277 5.28 -4.71 8.45
C MET A 277 3.97 -4.87 9.19
N VAL A 278 3.76 -4.11 10.26
CA VAL A 278 2.51 -4.12 11.03
C VAL A 278 1.96 -2.70 11.08
N PHE A 279 0.76 -2.51 10.56
CA PHE A 279 0.07 -1.22 10.49
C PHE A 279 -1.15 -1.21 11.41
N GLY A 280 -1.52 -0.01 11.86
CA GLY A 280 -2.70 0.20 12.69
C GLY A 280 -2.43 0.06 14.19
N PRO A 281 -3.36 0.53 15.03
CA PRO A 281 -3.29 0.35 16.47
C PRO A 281 -3.53 -1.13 16.80
N HIS A 282 -2.77 -1.67 17.74
CA HIS A 282 -3.00 -3.01 18.26
C HIS A 282 -2.79 -2.97 19.78
N ASP A 283 -3.32 -3.96 20.49
CA ASP A 283 -3.17 -4.06 21.94
C ASP A 283 -2.03 -5.02 22.31
N ALA A 284 -1.77 -5.13 23.62
CA ALA A 284 -0.73 -6.00 24.14
C ALA A 284 -0.94 -7.47 23.78
N GLU A 285 -2.19 -7.94 23.76
CA GLU A 285 -2.54 -9.32 23.37
C GLU A 285 -2.17 -9.60 21.92
N THR A 286 -2.52 -8.69 21.01
CA THR A 286 -2.10 -8.76 19.61
C THR A 286 -0.57 -8.75 19.49
N GLY A 287 0.11 -7.89 20.26
CA GLY A 287 1.57 -7.83 20.29
C GLY A 287 2.20 -9.17 20.71
N ASP A 288 1.61 -9.84 21.70
CA ASP A 288 2.04 -11.16 22.17
C ASP A 288 1.90 -12.25 21.10
N ILE A 289 0.75 -12.26 20.40
CA ILE A 289 0.48 -13.19 19.30
C ILE A 289 1.49 -13.00 18.16
N LEU A 290 1.73 -11.76 17.74
CA LEU A 290 2.69 -11.45 16.68
C LEU A 290 4.11 -11.86 17.08
N ARG A 291 4.50 -11.57 18.33
CA ARG A 291 5.81 -11.97 18.86
C ARG A 291 6.01 -13.48 18.80
N ASP A 292 5.02 -14.26 19.21
CA ASP A 292 5.14 -15.72 19.24
C ASP A 292 5.01 -16.35 17.83
N ALA A 293 4.23 -15.74 16.94
CA ALA A 293 4.10 -16.19 15.55
C ALA A 293 5.39 -15.99 14.73
N PHE A 294 6.14 -14.92 15.02
CA PHE A 294 7.37 -14.57 14.30
C PHE A 294 8.65 -14.90 15.07
N GLU A 295 8.56 -15.73 16.11
CA GLU A 295 9.72 -16.16 16.85
C GLU A 295 10.62 -17.07 16.01
N GLY A 296 11.92 -16.79 16.02
CA GLY A 296 12.93 -17.55 15.27
C GLY A 296 13.29 -16.96 13.92
N ILE A 297 12.66 -15.87 13.50
CA ILE A 297 13.07 -15.11 12.31
C ILE A 297 14.51 -14.63 12.44
N LYS A 298 15.27 -14.75 11.34
CA LYS A 298 16.67 -14.30 11.25
C LYS A 298 16.98 -13.48 9.99
N SER A 299 16.15 -13.60 8.95
CA SER A 299 16.46 -13.16 7.59
C SER A 299 15.89 -11.79 7.21
N LEU A 300 15.21 -11.10 8.13
CA LEU A 300 14.58 -9.81 7.85
C LEU A 300 15.59 -8.74 7.46
N ARG A 301 15.22 -7.97 6.44
CA ARG A 301 15.86 -6.74 5.99
C ARG A 301 15.04 -5.51 6.34
N VAL A 302 13.72 -5.64 6.35
CA VAL A 302 12.80 -4.56 6.74
C VAL A 302 11.91 -5.06 7.87
N LEU A 303 11.89 -4.29 8.96
CA LEU A 303 10.95 -4.48 10.05
C LEU A 303 10.26 -3.15 10.32
N PHE A 304 8.95 -3.14 10.16
CA PHE A 304 8.10 -2.05 10.60
C PHE A 304 7.15 -2.60 11.67
N ILE A 305 7.34 -2.12 12.90
CA ILE A 305 6.44 -2.45 14.00
C ILE A 305 6.04 -1.21 14.81
N PRO A 306 4.85 -1.23 15.38
CA PRO A 306 4.49 -0.34 16.49
C PRO A 306 5.22 -0.65 17.80
N SER A 307 5.55 0.40 18.55
CA SER A 307 6.20 0.33 19.86
C SER A 307 5.19 0.03 20.94
N LEU A 308 4.98 -1.27 21.19
CA LEU A 308 4.32 -1.74 22.39
C LEU A 308 5.28 -2.61 23.20
N PRO A 309 5.14 -2.64 24.54
CA PRO A 309 5.81 -3.64 25.35
C PRO A 309 5.52 -5.04 24.80
N GLY A 310 6.56 -5.77 24.40
CA GLY A 310 6.41 -7.14 23.90
C GLY A 310 6.10 -7.31 22.41
N SER A 311 5.95 -6.25 21.60
CA SER A 311 5.73 -6.38 20.14
C SER A 311 6.96 -6.88 19.37
N LEU A 312 8.15 -6.77 19.98
CA LEU A 312 9.40 -7.26 19.41
C LEU A 312 9.53 -8.79 19.60
N PRO A 313 9.88 -9.56 18.54
CA PRO A 313 10.24 -10.97 18.67
C PRO A 313 11.29 -11.19 19.77
N LYS A 314 11.24 -12.30 20.52
CA LYS A 314 12.29 -12.62 21.52
C LYS A 314 13.64 -12.77 20.83
N SER A 315 13.59 -13.28 19.59
CA SER A 315 14.69 -13.40 18.64
C SER A 315 15.11 -12.08 17.96
N PHE A 316 14.58 -10.90 18.33
CA PHE A 316 14.91 -9.61 17.71
C PHE A 316 16.42 -9.35 17.61
N SER A 317 17.20 -9.75 18.63
CA SER A 317 18.66 -9.59 18.63
C SER A 317 19.40 -10.40 17.54
N ASN A 318 18.72 -11.34 16.88
CA ASN A 318 19.26 -12.19 15.82
C ASN A 318 18.99 -11.61 14.42
N LEU A 319 18.27 -10.50 14.28
CA LEU A 319 17.98 -9.84 13.00
C LEU A 319 19.20 -9.08 12.45
N ILE A 320 20.33 -9.76 12.32
CA ILE A 320 21.61 -9.14 11.93
C ILE A 320 21.59 -8.60 10.49
N HIS A 321 20.67 -9.09 9.64
CA HIS A 321 20.49 -8.65 8.25
C HIS A 321 19.59 -7.43 8.09
N LEU A 322 19.08 -6.88 9.19
CA LEU A 322 18.14 -5.76 9.17
C LEU A 322 18.81 -4.52 8.58
N GLN A 323 18.16 -3.92 7.58
CA GLN A 323 18.61 -2.72 6.87
C GLN A 323 17.69 -1.52 7.14
N TYR A 324 16.40 -1.76 7.39
CA TYR A 324 15.45 -0.72 7.76
C TYR A 324 14.61 -1.17 8.95
N LEU A 325 14.67 -0.39 10.02
CA LEU A 325 13.85 -0.54 11.21
C LEU A 325 12.96 0.69 11.37
N THR A 326 11.66 0.48 11.41
CA THR A 326 10.68 1.48 11.84
C THR A 326 10.04 1.02 13.14
N ILE A 327 10.08 1.88 14.16
CA ILE A 327 9.41 1.66 15.45
C ILE A 327 8.46 2.84 15.66
N MET A 328 7.14 2.63 15.48
CA MET A 328 6.17 3.71 15.72
C MET A 328 6.06 3.99 17.21
N PRO A 329 6.07 5.26 17.64
CA PRO A 329 5.87 5.61 19.04
C PRO A 329 4.47 5.17 19.54
N PRO A 330 4.33 4.92 20.84
CA PRO A 330 3.05 4.51 21.42
C PRO A 330 1.98 5.58 21.22
N SER A 331 0.74 5.12 21.18
CA SER A 331 -0.42 5.96 20.90
C SER A 331 -0.92 6.79 22.10
N ASP A 332 -0.07 7.12 23.07
CA ASP A 332 -0.44 7.92 24.23
C ASP A 332 0.62 9.00 24.51
N ALA A 333 0.18 10.24 24.73
CA ALA A 333 1.07 11.38 24.97
C ALA A 333 1.82 11.22 26.30
N GLY A 334 3.14 11.47 26.28
CA GLY A 334 3.99 11.50 27.48
C GLY A 334 4.83 10.24 27.73
N HIS A 335 4.76 9.23 26.87
CA HIS A 335 5.63 8.06 26.98
C HIS A 335 7.01 8.27 26.35
N CYS A 336 8.03 7.68 26.97
CA CYS A 336 9.35 7.57 26.38
C CYS A 336 9.45 6.31 25.51
N LEU A 337 10.00 6.47 24.31
CA LEU A 337 10.35 5.35 23.44
C LEU A 337 11.71 4.78 23.88
N TYR A 338 11.68 3.58 24.47
CA TYR A 338 12.89 2.85 24.84
C TYR A 338 13.34 1.97 23.68
N LEU A 339 14.45 2.34 23.04
CA LEU A 339 15.03 1.49 22.01
C LEU A 339 15.70 0.26 22.63
N PRO A 340 15.61 -0.92 21.97
CA PRO A 340 16.21 -2.14 22.49
C PRO A 340 17.71 -1.99 22.70
N ARG A 341 18.22 -2.48 23.84
CA ARG A 341 19.67 -2.50 24.15
C ARG A 341 20.50 -3.26 23.11
N THR A 342 19.86 -4.12 22.33
CA THR A 342 20.46 -4.93 21.27
C THR A 342 20.57 -4.20 19.93
N LEU A 343 19.94 -3.03 19.77
CA LEU A 343 19.96 -2.24 18.53
C LEU A 343 21.38 -2.03 17.97
N PRO A 344 22.42 -1.71 18.77
CA PRO A 344 23.78 -1.56 18.27
C PRO A 344 24.41 -2.80 17.59
N ARG A 345 23.75 -3.97 17.65
CA ARG A 345 24.19 -5.20 16.97
C ARG A 345 23.79 -5.25 15.50
N PHE A 346 22.89 -4.40 15.03
CA PHE A 346 22.44 -4.39 13.64
C PHE A 346 23.40 -3.58 12.77
N TYR A 347 24.60 -4.11 12.56
CA TYR A 347 25.65 -3.43 11.80
C TYR A 347 25.28 -3.23 10.32
N HIS A 348 24.29 -3.93 9.78
CA HIS A 348 23.75 -3.70 8.44
C HIS A 348 22.63 -2.65 8.36
N LEU A 349 22.20 -2.10 9.49
CA LEU A 349 21.10 -1.13 9.54
C LEU A 349 21.51 0.15 8.82
N LYS A 350 20.73 0.54 7.81
CA LYS A 350 20.92 1.76 7.00
C LYS A 350 19.94 2.85 7.39
N PHE A 351 18.73 2.46 7.78
CA PHE A 351 17.63 3.37 8.05
C PHE A 351 16.99 3.03 9.40
N LEU A 352 16.90 4.02 10.27
CA LEU A 352 16.19 3.93 11.54
C LEU A 352 15.14 5.05 11.58
N ASP A 353 13.87 4.67 11.61
CA ASP A 353 12.75 5.60 11.61
C ASP A 353 11.90 5.44 12.87
N LEU A 354 11.87 6.50 13.67
CA LEU A 354 11.14 6.57 14.93
C LEU A 354 10.02 7.62 14.91
N ASP A 355 9.82 8.32 13.80
CA ASP A 355 8.81 9.38 13.67
C ASP A 355 7.40 8.79 13.46
N GLY A 356 7.32 7.49 13.14
CA GLY A 356 6.07 6.85 12.84
C GLY A 356 5.32 7.57 11.73
N TRP A 357 4.06 7.20 11.52
CA TRP A 357 3.27 7.74 10.40
C TRP A 357 2.30 8.83 10.82
N PHE A 358 2.06 8.94 12.12
CA PHE A 358 1.11 9.90 12.66
C PHE A 358 1.80 11.13 13.29
N GLY A 359 3.13 11.19 13.33
CA GLY A 359 3.89 12.38 13.75
C GLY A 359 3.74 12.72 15.24
N TRP A 360 3.75 11.70 16.10
CA TRP A 360 3.48 11.88 17.53
C TRP A 360 4.74 12.28 18.28
N GLU A 361 4.60 13.22 19.20
CA GLU A 361 5.70 13.66 20.05
C GLU A 361 6.00 12.61 21.11
N CYS A 362 7.25 12.14 21.15
CA CYS A 362 7.72 11.29 22.24
C CYS A 362 9.21 11.51 22.52
N ASN A 363 9.62 11.28 23.77
CA ASN A 363 11.04 11.31 24.12
C ASN A 363 11.70 9.98 23.73
N VAL A 364 12.79 10.03 22.99
CA VAL A 364 13.52 8.82 22.58
C VAL A 364 14.72 8.59 23.49
N ILE A 365 14.77 7.40 24.10
CA ILE A 365 15.89 6.96 24.94
C ILE A 365 16.75 6.00 24.12
N LEU A 366 17.94 6.48 23.77
CA LEU A 366 18.89 5.75 22.94
C LEU A 366 19.68 4.74 23.78
N PRO A 367 19.98 3.54 23.24
CA PRO A 367 20.81 2.58 23.93
C PRO A 367 22.27 3.06 23.94
N LYS A 368 23.03 2.62 24.95
CA LYS A 368 24.48 2.81 24.97
C LYS A 368 25.08 2.21 23.69
N ASN A 369 26.09 2.87 23.13
CA ASN A 369 26.80 2.44 21.92
C ASN A 369 25.99 2.47 20.62
N ILE A 370 24.95 3.29 20.49
CA ILE A 370 24.26 3.49 19.19
C ILE A 370 25.22 3.88 18.05
N SER A 371 26.38 4.48 18.40
CA SER A 371 27.49 4.77 17.48
C SER A 371 28.09 3.54 16.78
N ARG A 372 27.78 2.30 17.20
CA ARG A 372 28.21 1.07 16.50
C ARG A 372 27.44 0.80 15.21
N LEU A 373 26.36 1.53 14.93
CA LEU A 373 25.60 1.43 13.70
C LEU A 373 26.35 2.13 12.54
N MET A 374 27.50 1.59 12.15
CA MET A 374 28.42 2.22 11.20
C MET A 374 27.84 2.41 9.79
N ASN A 375 26.84 1.60 9.42
CA ASN A 375 26.16 1.69 8.12
C ASN A 375 24.90 2.55 8.16
N LEU A 376 24.55 3.14 9.30
CA LEU A 376 23.36 3.98 9.44
C LEU A 376 23.56 5.27 8.64
N ARG A 377 22.65 5.51 7.69
CA ARG A 377 22.69 6.68 6.81
C ARG A 377 21.64 7.70 7.19
N ILE A 378 20.48 7.24 7.61
CA ILE A 378 19.34 8.09 7.96
C ILE A 378 18.81 7.65 9.31
N PHE A 379 18.68 8.62 10.19
CA PHE A 379 18.06 8.47 11.48
C PHE A 379 16.94 9.51 11.63
N ILE A 380 15.69 9.05 11.53
CA ILE A 380 14.49 9.88 11.63
C ILE A 380 13.98 9.79 13.06
N LEU A 381 13.79 10.95 13.67
CA LEU A 381 13.30 11.13 15.04
C LEU A 381 11.89 11.72 15.01
N PRO A 382 11.03 11.38 15.99
CA PRO A 382 9.72 12.01 16.10
C PRO A 382 9.84 13.52 16.26
N LYS A 383 8.86 14.24 15.71
CA LYS A 383 8.78 15.70 15.82
C LYS A 383 8.97 16.15 17.28
N ASN A 384 9.76 17.22 17.46
CA ASN A 384 10.07 17.84 18.75
C ASN A 384 10.75 16.92 19.79
N SER A 385 11.27 15.75 19.41
CA SER A 385 11.98 14.86 20.33
C SER A 385 13.40 15.37 20.64
N ILE A 386 13.78 15.31 21.92
CA ILE A 386 15.16 15.51 22.36
C ILE A 386 15.74 14.12 22.66
N PRO A 387 16.73 13.63 21.89
CA PRO A 387 17.34 12.33 22.16
C PRO A 387 18.09 12.38 23.49
N VAL A 388 17.71 11.51 24.43
CA VAL A 388 18.38 11.40 25.74
C VAL A 388 19.31 10.20 25.73
N PHE A 389 20.60 10.45 25.87
CA PHE A 389 21.61 9.39 26.04
C PHE A 389 21.61 8.89 27.48
N LEU A 390 21.49 7.56 27.66
CA LEU A 390 21.76 6.94 28.96
C LEU A 390 23.23 7.17 29.33
N ARG A 391 23.50 8.07 30.30
CA ARG A 391 24.85 8.35 30.80
C ARG A 391 25.54 7.06 31.26
N SER A 392 26.85 6.98 31.05
CA SER A 392 27.65 5.89 31.60
C SER A 392 27.70 6.01 33.12
N GLU A 393 26.95 5.17 33.84
CA GLU A 393 27.40 4.77 35.16
C GLU A 393 28.75 4.07 34.97
N ARG A 394 29.78 4.67 35.57
CA ARG A 394 31.18 4.26 35.52
C ARG A 394 31.40 2.97 36.28
#